data_AF-A0A5N6SFD8-F1
#
_entry.id   AF-A0A5N6SFD8-F1
#
_cell.length_a   1.000
_cell.length_b   1.000
_cell.length_c   1.000
_cell.angle_alpha   90.00
_cell.angle_beta   90.00
_cell.angle_gamma   90.00
#
_symmetry.space_group_name_H-M   'P 1'
#
loop_
_entity.id
_entity.type
_entity.pdbx_description
1 polymer ?
#
loop_
_entity_poly.entity_id
_entity_poly.type
_entity_poly.pdbx_seq_one_letter_code
_entity_poly.pdbx_strand_id
1 'polypeptide(L)'
;MISARQIYLGNWVTDLIQYILDHDASRTVLIICSTRDAFLKQLLAITRAHSSDTAESHPILTKTIGLLSDSNRIKVVYCPTLENLRAYLSVLPLSGDLMQGPITEEQKTRKPLMAILDLVALHMQTSEFSAQGLSRTFANAVEAASREGMNLVLCECQDAANHNNNERGEMLWYTNVPLLNSSVRRGERAWLGRSVPVNRVAQRWFELNESDHPAPDTMHI
;
A
#
# COMPACT_ATOMS: atom_id res chain seq x y z
N MET A 1 20.72 0.32 11.57
CA MET A 1 20.11 1.50 10.94
C MET A 1 18.62 1.23 10.78
N ILE A 2 17.74 2.05 11.37
CA ILE A 2 16.29 1.80 11.39
C ILE A 2 15.72 1.94 9.97
N SER A 3 14.90 1.00 9.52
CA SER A 3 14.14 1.11 8.26
C SER A 3 12.89 1.94 8.49
N ALA A 4 12.58 2.85 7.55
CA ALA A 4 11.35 3.63 7.62
C ALA A 4 10.13 2.73 7.40
N ARG A 5 9.05 2.99 8.13
CA ARG A 5 7.81 2.22 8.09
C ARG A 5 6.66 3.21 8.06
N GLN A 6 6.07 3.43 6.88
CA GLN A 6 5.17 4.55 6.67
C GLN A 6 3.81 4.08 6.13
N ILE A 7 2.77 4.81 6.48
CA ILE A 7 1.49 4.77 5.79
C ILE A 7 1.46 5.97 4.83
N TYR A 8 1.27 5.69 3.54
CA TYR A 8 1.09 6.67 2.50
C TYR A 8 -0.41 6.88 2.22
N LEU A 9 -0.88 8.11 2.45
CA LEU A 9 -2.27 8.53 2.25
C LEU A 9 -2.43 9.11 0.85
N GLY A 10 -2.37 8.25 -0.17
CA GLY A 10 -2.71 8.59 -1.55
C GLY A 10 -4.16 8.24 -1.86
N ASN A 11 -4.83 9.06 -2.68
CA ASN A 11 -6.21 8.79 -3.07
C ASN A 11 -6.28 7.70 -4.14
N TRP A 12 -5.40 7.77 -5.13
CA TRP A 12 -5.40 6.90 -6.30
C TRP A 12 -4.16 6.03 -6.38
N VAL A 13 -4.30 4.90 -7.08
CA VAL A 13 -3.18 4.01 -7.41
C VAL A 13 -2.10 4.75 -8.21
N THR A 14 -2.47 5.71 -9.06
CA THR A 14 -1.53 6.53 -9.82
C THR A 14 -0.64 7.39 -8.91
N ASP A 15 -1.18 7.91 -7.81
CA ASP A 15 -0.43 8.71 -6.84
C ASP A 15 0.63 7.86 -6.16
N LEU A 16 0.27 6.63 -5.76
CA LEU A 16 1.21 5.65 -5.21
C LEU A 16 2.30 5.29 -6.21
N ILE A 17 1.95 5.05 -7.48
CA ILE A 17 2.96 4.70 -8.48
C ILE A 17 3.89 5.89 -8.74
N GLN A 18 3.38 7.11 -8.80
CA GLN A 18 4.20 8.31 -8.94
C GLN A 18 5.13 8.48 -7.74
N TYR A 19 4.63 8.31 -6.51
CA TYR A 19 5.44 8.28 -5.30
C TYR A 19 6.57 7.24 -5.39
N ILE A 20 6.29 6.03 -5.88
CA ILE A 20 7.29 4.97 -6.05
C ILE A 20 8.35 5.33 -7.10
N LEU A 21 7.94 5.94 -8.21
CA LEU A 21 8.84 6.36 -9.29
C LEU A 21 9.76 7.50 -8.85
N ASP A 22 9.23 8.44 -8.08
CA ASP A 22 10.00 9.57 -7.54
C ASP A 22 10.89 9.17 -6.35
N HIS A 23 10.62 8.02 -5.73
CA HIS A 23 11.42 7.51 -4.62
C HIS A 23 12.73 6.90 -5.10
N ASP A 24 13.86 7.46 -4.66
CA ASP A 24 15.21 7.00 -5.00
C ASP A 24 15.63 5.73 -4.23
N ALA A 25 14.84 4.65 -4.34
CA ALA A 25 15.18 3.33 -3.80
C ALA A 25 16.17 2.61 -4.72
N SER A 26 17.02 1.71 -4.20
CA SER A 26 17.89 0.86 -5.05
C SER A 26 17.09 -0.19 -5.87
N ARG A 27 15.95 -0.62 -5.33
CA ARG A 27 15.01 -1.56 -5.91
C ARG A 27 13.66 -1.42 -5.21
N THR A 28 12.57 -1.62 -5.93
CA THR A 28 11.23 -1.61 -5.35
C THR A 28 10.51 -2.94 -5.54
N VAL A 29 9.80 -3.40 -4.51
CA VAL A 29 8.82 -4.48 -4.59
C VAL A 29 7.46 -3.89 -4.33
N LEU A 30 6.59 -3.90 -5.33
CA LEU A 30 5.20 -3.50 -5.21
C LEU A 30 4.33 -4.75 -5.08
N ILE A 31 3.80 -4.97 -3.88
CA ILE A 31 2.85 -6.04 -3.58
C ILE A 31 1.44 -5.45 -3.71
N ILE A 32 0.64 -6.04 -4.59
CA ILE A 32 -0.74 -5.61 -4.85
C ILE A 32 -1.67 -6.65 -4.25
N CYS A 33 -2.45 -6.29 -3.24
CA CYS A 33 -3.39 -7.18 -2.56
C CYS A 33 -4.69 -7.36 -3.35
N SER A 34 -4.56 -7.77 -4.61
CA SER A 34 -5.66 -7.98 -5.56
C SER A 34 -5.21 -8.93 -6.68
N THR A 35 -6.13 -9.28 -7.57
CA THR A 35 -5.78 -9.96 -8.83
C THR A 35 -5.19 -8.97 -9.83
N ARG A 36 -4.41 -9.50 -10.78
CA ARG A 36 -3.88 -8.71 -11.90
C ARG A 36 -4.98 -8.03 -12.70
N ASP A 37 -6.05 -8.76 -13.01
CA ASP A 37 -7.14 -8.24 -13.84
C ASP A 37 -7.92 -7.12 -13.14
N ALA A 38 -8.19 -7.26 -11.84
CA ALA A 38 -8.86 -6.23 -11.06
C ALA A 38 -8.01 -4.94 -10.98
N PHE A 39 -6.71 -5.09 -10.71
CA PHE A 39 -5.78 -3.96 -10.67
C PHE A 39 -5.69 -3.23 -12.02
N LEU A 40 -5.53 -3.97 -13.13
CA LEU A 40 -5.44 -3.36 -14.45
C LEU A 40 -6.74 -2.66 -14.86
N LYS A 41 -7.91 -3.21 -14.49
CA LYS A 41 -9.20 -2.54 -14.70
C LYS A 41 -9.29 -1.22 -13.94
N GLN A 42 -8.86 -1.19 -12.69
CA GLN A 42 -8.83 0.04 -11.88
C GLN A 42 -7.91 1.09 -12.50
N LEU A 43 -6.69 0.71 -12.90
CA LEU A 43 -5.73 1.62 -13.54
C LEU A 43 -6.27 2.21 -14.85
N LEU A 44 -6.94 1.38 -15.65
CA LEU A 44 -7.57 1.80 -16.90
C LEU A 44 -8.78 2.70 -16.67
N ALA A 45 -9.56 2.47 -15.60
CA ALA A 45 -10.65 3.37 -15.20
C ALA A 45 -10.11 4.76 -14.81
N ILE A 46 -9.05 4.83 -13.98
CA ILE A 46 -8.39 6.10 -13.61
C ILE A 46 -7.90 6.84 -14.85
N THR A 47 -7.24 6.12 -15.76
CA THR A 47 -6.69 6.70 -17.00
C THR A 47 -7.79 7.31 -17.88
N ARG A 48 -8.93 6.61 -18.02
CA ARG A 48 -10.06 7.11 -18.80
C ARG A 48 -10.73 8.31 -18.14
N ALA A 49 -10.94 8.27 -16.83
CA ALA A 49 -11.59 9.35 -16.08
C ALA A 49 -10.80 10.66 -16.17
N HIS A 50 -9.47 10.61 -16.25
CA HIS A 50 -8.65 11.82 -16.37
C HIS A 50 -8.46 12.29 -17.81
N SER A 51 -8.58 11.40 -18.80
CA SER A 51 -8.49 11.81 -20.22
C SER A 51 -9.64 12.70 -20.68
N SER A 52 -10.74 12.77 -19.92
CA SER A 52 -11.89 13.63 -20.23
C SER A 52 -11.75 15.06 -19.70
N ASP A 53 -10.91 15.30 -18.68
CA ASP A 53 -10.86 16.60 -17.97
C ASP A 53 -9.70 17.51 -18.40
N THR A 54 -8.61 16.97 -18.96
CA THR A 54 -7.51 17.78 -19.53
C THR A 54 -6.86 17.09 -20.72
N ALA A 55 -6.45 17.85 -21.73
CA ALA A 55 -5.71 17.36 -22.90
C ALA A 55 -4.27 16.90 -22.55
N GLU A 56 -3.92 16.79 -21.27
CA GLU A 56 -2.61 16.37 -20.77
C GLU A 56 -2.68 14.89 -20.38
N SER A 57 -1.96 14.06 -21.12
CA SER A 57 -1.80 12.65 -20.76
C SER A 57 -1.10 12.55 -19.40
N HIS A 58 -1.62 11.68 -18.52
CA HIS A 58 -1.02 11.41 -17.21
C HIS A 58 0.51 11.19 -17.30
N PRO A 59 1.32 11.78 -16.40
CA PRO A 59 2.79 11.67 -16.42
C PRO A 59 3.29 10.22 -16.47
N ILE A 60 2.58 9.30 -15.82
CA ILE A 60 2.87 7.86 -15.80
C ILE A 60 2.77 7.18 -17.18
N LEU A 61 2.02 7.77 -18.11
CA LEU A 61 1.82 7.31 -19.48
C LEU A 61 2.74 8.02 -20.47
N THR A 62 3.44 9.06 -20.04
CA THR A 62 4.47 9.73 -20.83
C THR A 62 5.60 8.73 -21.04
N LYS A 63 5.77 8.24 -22.27
CA LYS A 63 6.80 7.24 -22.61
C LYS A 63 8.19 7.87 -22.63
N THR A 64 8.77 8.15 -21.46
CA THR A 64 10.16 8.63 -21.35
C THR A 64 11.12 7.47 -21.10
N ILE A 65 12.35 7.58 -21.59
CA ILE A 65 13.42 6.61 -21.33
C ILE A 65 13.73 6.54 -19.83
N GLY A 66 13.61 7.66 -19.10
CA GLY A 66 13.76 7.71 -17.63
C GLY A 66 12.75 6.80 -16.94
N LEU A 67 11.46 6.94 -17.25
CA LEU A 67 10.40 6.11 -16.66
C LEU A 67 10.56 4.62 -16.99
N LEU A 68 11.02 4.28 -18.21
CA LEU A 68 11.31 2.89 -18.58
C LEU A 68 12.51 2.32 -17.79
N SER A 69 13.56 3.13 -17.61
CA SER A 69 14.71 2.78 -16.79
C SER A 69 14.32 2.58 -15.33
N ASP A 70 13.46 3.45 -14.79
CA ASP A 70 13.01 3.38 -13.40
C ASP A 70 12.02 2.21 -13.16
N SER A 71 11.19 1.91 -14.15
CA SER A 71 10.26 0.77 -14.12
C SER A 71 10.98 -0.59 -14.03
N ASN A 72 12.16 -0.74 -14.67
CA ASN A 72 12.96 -1.97 -14.60
C ASN A 72 13.39 -2.35 -13.19
N ARG A 73 13.28 -1.41 -12.24
CA ARG A 73 13.71 -1.54 -10.84
C ARG A 73 12.56 -1.98 -9.94
N ILE A 74 11.33 -1.98 -10.48
CA ILE A 74 10.09 -2.28 -9.75
C ILE A 74 9.65 -3.71 -10.07
N LYS A 75 9.70 -4.58 -9.06
CA LYS A 75 9.10 -5.92 -9.13
C LYS A 75 7.66 -5.84 -8.63
N VAL A 76 6.70 -6.18 -9.49
CA VAL A 76 5.28 -6.24 -9.12
C VAL A 76 4.88 -7.66 -8.77
N VAL A 77 4.12 -7.84 -7.68
CA VAL A 77 3.57 -9.13 -7.23
C VAL A 77 2.11 -8.97 -6.86
N TYR A 78 1.28 -9.94 -7.27
CA TYR A 78 -0.15 -9.96 -6.99
C TYR A 78 -0.48 -10.99 -5.92
N CYS A 79 -1.13 -10.56 -4.85
CA CYS A 79 -1.53 -11.38 -3.71
C CYS A 79 -3.06 -11.26 -3.53
N PRO A 80 -3.87 -12.07 -4.24
CA PRO A 80 -5.34 -11.94 -4.21
C PRO A 80 -5.99 -12.45 -2.92
N THR A 81 -5.24 -13.14 -2.04
CA THR A 81 -5.73 -13.68 -0.76
C THR A 81 -4.71 -13.42 0.36
N LEU A 82 -5.15 -13.54 1.61
CA LEU A 82 -4.26 -13.45 2.78
C LEU A 82 -3.20 -14.55 2.77
N GLU A 83 -3.53 -15.73 2.27
CA GLU A 83 -2.62 -16.87 2.14
C GLU A 83 -1.51 -16.56 1.13
N ASN A 84 -1.86 -15.99 -0.03
CA ASN A 84 -0.87 -15.55 -1.02
C ASN A 84 0.07 -14.49 -0.44
N LEU A 85 -0.47 -13.51 0.29
CA LEU A 85 0.32 -12.45 0.91
C LEU A 85 1.28 -13.03 1.96
N ARG A 86 0.78 -13.87 2.87
CA ARG A 86 1.58 -14.50 3.94
C ARG A 86 2.66 -15.41 3.37
N ALA A 87 2.31 -16.24 2.38
CA ALA A 87 3.27 -17.10 1.71
C ALA A 87 4.39 -16.26 1.08
N TYR A 88 4.04 -15.19 0.36
CA TYR A 88 5.03 -14.32 -0.27
C TYR A 88 5.94 -13.62 0.75
N LEU A 89 5.38 -13.04 1.82
CA LEU A 89 6.17 -12.40 2.89
C LEU A 89 7.09 -13.39 3.62
N SER A 90 6.67 -14.66 3.76
CA SER A 90 7.47 -15.69 4.43
C SER A 90 8.71 -16.10 3.64
N VAL A 91 8.59 -16.17 2.31
CA VAL A 91 9.69 -16.63 1.44
C VAL A 91 10.49 -15.48 0.86
N LEU A 92 10.01 -14.23 0.96
CA LEU A 92 10.60 -13.04 0.34
C LEU A 92 12.12 -13.05 0.42
N PRO A 93 12.81 -13.24 -0.72
CA PRO A 93 14.25 -13.02 -0.83
C PRO A 93 14.52 -11.98 -1.93
N LEU A 94 15.20 -10.88 -1.59
CA LEU A 94 15.68 -9.94 -2.61
C LEU A 94 17.20 -9.98 -2.81
N SER A 95 17.95 -10.48 -1.85
CA SER A 95 19.42 -10.35 -1.83
C SER A 95 20.21 -11.44 -2.59
N GLY A 96 19.56 -12.41 -3.22
CA GLY A 96 20.23 -13.62 -3.71
C GLY A 96 20.77 -13.61 -5.15
N ASP A 97 19.94 -13.35 -6.17
CA ASP A 97 20.17 -14.07 -7.44
C ASP A 97 19.85 -13.34 -8.76
N LEU A 98 19.61 -12.01 -8.76
CA LEU A 98 19.20 -11.35 -10.03
C LEU A 98 20.00 -10.12 -10.47
N MET A 99 20.94 -9.58 -9.68
CA MET A 99 21.74 -8.42 -10.14
C MET A 99 23.19 -8.47 -9.63
N GLN A 100 24.00 -9.41 -10.13
CA GLN A 100 25.47 -9.26 -10.15
C GLN A 100 25.87 -8.32 -11.30
N GLY A 101 25.44 -7.06 -11.23
CA GLY A 101 26.14 -5.97 -11.91
C GLY A 101 27.20 -5.41 -10.95
N PRO A 102 28.28 -4.77 -11.44
CA PRO A 102 29.20 -4.07 -10.55
C PRO A 102 28.40 -3.02 -9.78
N ILE A 103 28.21 -3.26 -8.48
CA ILE A 103 27.56 -2.35 -7.54
C ILE A 103 28.41 -1.09 -7.48
N THR A 104 27.92 0.01 -8.04
CA THR A 104 28.55 1.31 -7.86
C THR A 104 28.39 1.73 -6.39
N GLU A 105 29.37 2.40 -5.79
CA GLU A 105 29.31 2.84 -4.39
C GLU A 105 28.04 3.67 -4.06
N GLU A 106 27.43 4.32 -5.06
CA GLU A 106 26.15 5.04 -4.94
C GLU A 106 24.93 4.13 -4.69
N GLN A 107 24.95 2.87 -5.08
CA GLN A 107 23.84 1.92 -4.85
C GLN A 107 23.88 1.28 -3.45
N LYS A 108 25.02 1.35 -2.75
CA LYS A 108 25.15 0.90 -1.36
C LYS A 108 24.42 1.81 -0.37
N THR A 109 24.16 3.08 -0.73
CA THR A 109 23.52 4.05 0.17
C THR A 109 21.99 4.04 0.06
N ARG A 110 21.43 3.65 -1.09
CA ARG A 110 19.98 3.66 -1.36
C ARG A 110 19.30 2.41 -0.82
N LYS A 111 18.41 2.57 0.16
CA LYS A 111 17.65 1.43 0.70
C LYS A 111 16.60 0.94 -0.30
N PRO A 112 16.40 -0.37 -0.42
CA PRO A 112 15.29 -0.92 -1.20
C PRO A 112 13.94 -0.58 -0.56
N LEU A 113 12.88 -0.52 -1.36
CA LEU A 113 11.52 -0.17 -0.94
C LEU A 113 10.56 -1.34 -1.15
N MET A 114 9.76 -1.66 -0.12
CA MET A 114 8.61 -2.53 -0.24
C MET A 114 7.36 -1.66 -0.10
N ALA A 115 6.51 -1.64 -1.12
CA ALA A 115 5.21 -1.00 -1.08
C ALA A 115 4.13 -2.09 -1.09
N ILE A 116 3.16 -2.01 -0.19
CA ILE A 116 2.00 -2.91 -0.17
C ILE A 116 0.73 -2.09 -0.36
N LEU A 117 0.01 -2.40 -1.43
CA LEU A 117 -1.24 -1.77 -1.82
C LEU A 117 -2.43 -2.63 -1.36
N ASP A 118 -3.43 -1.99 -0.76
CA ASP A 118 -4.75 -2.53 -0.40
C ASP A 118 -4.74 -3.70 0.60
N LEU A 119 -3.80 -3.69 1.56
CA LEU A 119 -3.66 -4.74 2.56
C LEU A 119 -4.88 -4.79 3.49
N VAL A 120 -5.39 -3.63 3.93
CA VAL A 120 -6.58 -3.55 4.79
C VAL A 120 -7.82 -3.98 4.01
N ALA A 121 -7.96 -3.54 2.76
CA ALA A 121 -9.05 -3.96 1.89
C ALA A 121 -9.05 -5.50 1.67
N LEU A 122 -7.87 -6.13 1.58
CA LEU A 122 -7.76 -7.60 1.49
C LEU A 122 -8.34 -8.31 2.72
N HIS A 123 -8.21 -7.71 3.91
CA HIS A 123 -8.79 -8.26 5.13
C HIS A 123 -10.32 -8.14 5.17
N MET A 124 -10.92 -7.07 4.62
CA MET A 124 -12.36 -6.74 4.75
C MET A 124 -13.30 -7.91 4.44
N GLN A 125 -12.96 -8.74 3.47
CA GLN A 125 -13.78 -9.87 3.01
C GLN A 125 -13.51 -11.17 3.80
N THR A 126 -12.73 -11.10 4.88
CA THR A 126 -12.31 -12.25 5.67
C THR A 126 -12.76 -12.15 7.12
N SER A 127 -12.80 -13.29 7.82
CA SER A 127 -13.00 -13.33 9.28
C SER A 127 -11.83 -12.75 10.08
N GLU A 128 -10.73 -12.40 9.41
CA GLU A 128 -9.54 -11.79 9.99
C GLU A 128 -9.54 -10.26 9.85
N PHE A 129 -10.65 -9.65 9.44
CA PHE A 129 -10.86 -8.20 9.57
C PHE A 129 -11.11 -7.82 11.04
N SER A 130 -10.05 -7.91 11.83
CA SER A 130 -10.02 -7.63 13.27
C SER A 130 -8.68 -6.97 13.62
N ALA A 131 -8.60 -6.36 14.81
CA ALA A 131 -7.34 -5.81 15.31
C ALA A 131 -6.25 -6.89 15.43
N GLN A 132 -6.61 -8.09 15.87
CA GLN A 132 -5.70 -9.24 15.95
C GLN A 132 -5.19 -9.66 14.57
N GLY A 133 -6.11 -9.84 13.60
CA GLY A 133 -5.77 -10.28 12.25
C GLY A 133 -4.91 -9.26 11.52
N LEU A 134 -5.32 -7.99 11.54
CA LEU A 134 -4.56 -6.88 10.96
C LEU A 134 -3.20 -6.72 11.61
N SER A 135 -3.12 -6.72 12.95
CA SER A 135 -1.84 -6.61 13.66
C SER A 135 -0.89 -7.76 13.32
N ARG A 136 -1.39 -8.98 13.08
CA ARG A 136 -0.56 -10.10 12.66
C ARG A 136 0.00 -9.88 11.25
N THR A 137 -0.82 -9.44 10.32
CA THR A 137 -0.37 -9.17 8.94
C THR A 137 0.62 -8.00 8.90
N PHE A 138 0.36 -6.93 9.66
CA PHE A 138 1.29 -5.81 9.83
C PHE A 138 2.63 -6.24 10.41
N ALA A 139 2.62 -7.05 11.47
CA ALA A 139 3.83 -7.62 12.06
C ALA A 139 4.64 -8.40 11.03
N ASN A 140 3.99 -9.28 10.27
CA ASN A 140 4.63 -10.08 9.22
C ASN A 140 5.26 -9.21 8.12
N ALA A 141 4.57 -8.15 7.69
CA ALA A 141 5.09 -7.23 6.68
C ALA A 141 6.32 -6.47 7.19
N VAL A 142 6.25 -5.96 8.43
CA VAL A 142 7.37 -5.27 9.09
C VAL A 142 8.56 -6.21 9.27
N GLU A 143 8.32 -7.44 9.71
CA GLU A 143 9.35 -8.46 9.87
C GLU A 143 10.03 -8.77 8.52
N ALA A 144 9.25 -9.03 7.47
CA ALA A 144 9.77 -9.33 6.14
C ALA A 144 10.59 -8.16 5.57
N ALA A 145 10.11 -6.93 5.68
CA ALA A 145 10.86 -5.75 5.24
C ALA A 145 12.14 -5.55 6.06
N SER A 146 12.07 -5.75 7.38
CA SER A 146 13.23 -5.63 8.27
C SER A 146 14.29 -6.69 7.98
N ARG A 147 13.88 -7.94 7.68
CA ARG A 147 14.78 -9.04 7.33
C ARG A 147 15.58 -8.72 6.06
N GLU A 148 14.96 -8.05 5.11
CA GLU A 148 15.58 -7.66 3.84
C GLU A 148 16.18 -6.23 3.85
N GLY A 149 16.18 -5.54 4.99
CA GLY A 149 16.71 -4.17 5.10
C GLY A 149 15.97 -3.13 4.26
N MET A 150 14.70 -3.39 3.93
CA MET A 150 13.86 -2.51 3.09
C MET A 150 13.17 -1.43 3.92
N ASN A 151 12.94 -0.26 3.33
CA ASN A 151 11.89 0.65 3.76
C ASN A 151 10.53 0.03 3.40
N LEU A 152 9.51 0.28 4.22
CA LEU A 152 8.18 -0.28 4.04
C LEU A 152 7.13 0.82 3.97
N VAL A 153 6.28 0.77 2.96
CA VAL A 153 5.15 1.70 2.76
C VAL A 153 3.87 0.91 2.58
N LEU A 154 2.82 1.28 3.31
CA LEU A 154 1.45 0.79 3.11
C LEU A 154 0.60 1.87 2.46
N CYS A 155 -0.30 1.47 1.58
CA CYS A 155 -1.26 2.38 0.95
C CYS A 155 -2.60 1.67 0.71
N GLU A 156 -3.69 2.38 0.92
CA GLU A 156 -5.05 1.95 0.56
C GLU A 156 -5.61 2.95 -0.44
N CYS A 157 -5.90 2.52 -1.67
CA CYS A 157 -6.36 3.41 -2.74
C CYS A 157 -7.86 3.25 -3.01
N GLN A 158 -8.48 4.34 -3.43
CA GLN A 158 -9.88 4.35 -3.84
C GLN A 158 -10.08 3.58 -5.16
N ASP A 159 -11.26 2.97 -5.31
CA ASP A 159 -11.66 2.34 -6.56
C ASP A 159 -12.28 3.38 -7.51
N ALA A 160 -11.55 3.74 -8.56
CA ALA A 160 -12.04 4.68 -9.57
C ALA A 160 -13.20 4.14 -10.40
N ALA A 161 -13.43 2.83 -10.41
CA ALA A 161 -14.61 2.26 -11.06
C ALA A 161 -15.87 2.43 -10.21
N ASN A 162 -15.74 2.58 -8.88
CA ASN A 162 -16.85 2.66 -7.93
C ASN A 162 -16.53 3.61 -6.76
N HIS A 163 -16.69 4.92 -6.98
CA HIS A 163 -16.44 5.96 -5.95
C HIS A 163 -17.28 5.79 -4.66
N ASN A 164 -18.40 5.08 -4.71
CA ASN A 164 -19.26 4.82 -3.55
C ASN A 164 -18.89 3.52 -2.81
N ASN A 165 -17.82 2.84 -3.21
CA ASN A 165 -17.40 1.61 -2.56
C ASN A 165 -16.66 1.92 -1.26
N ASN A 166 -17.38 1.82 -0.13
CA ASN A 166 -16.83 2.03 1.21
C ASN A 166 -15.84 0.94 1.66
N GLU A 167 -15.50 0.00 0.78
CA GLU A 167 -14.60 -1.13 1.04
C GLU A 167 -13.15 -0.87 0.60
N ARG A 168 -12.81 0.33 0.13
CA ARG A 168 -11.48 0.71 -0.37
C ARG A 168 -11.09 2.14 0.02
N GLY A 169 -9.81 2.45 -0.11
CA GLY A 169 -9.26 3.79 0.11
C GLY A 169 -9.07 4.16 1.57
N GLU A 170 -8.79 5.45 1.79
CA GLU A 170 -8.37 5.98 3.09
C GLU A 170 -9.37 5.71 4.23
N MET A 171 -10.68 5.67 3.92
CA MET A 171 -11.71 5.44 4.93
C MET A 171 -11.57 4.13 5.70
N LEU A 172 -10.87 3.15 5.12
CA LEU A 172 -10.57 1.88 5.78
C LEU A 172 -9.70 2.08 7.03
N TRP A 173 -8.80 3.08 7.03
CA TRP A 173 -7.97 3.40 8.19
C TRP A 173 -8.80 3.85 9.39
N TYR A 174 -9.94 4.49 9.15
CA TYR A 174 -10.82 4.99 10.22
C TYR A 174 -11.95 4.01 10.57
N THR A 175 -12.05 2.89 9.86
CA THR A 175 -13.08 1.87 10.09
C THR A 175 -12.84 1.13 11.41
N ASN A 176 -13.90 0.95 12.21
CA ASN A 176 -13.82 0.21 13.47
C ASN A 176 -13.83 -1.31 13.23
N VAL A 177 -12.81 -1.98 13.77
CA VAL A 177 -12.67 -3.43 13.75
C VAL A 177 -12.79 -4.01 15.16
N PRO A 178 -13.32 -5.23 15.31
CA PRO A 178 -13.34 -5.94 16.58
C PRO A 178 -11.93 -6.30 17.01
N LEU A 179 -11.71 -6.51 18.31
CA LEU A 179 -10.36 -6.84 18.80
C LEU A 179 -9.87 -8.23 18.36
N LEU A 180 -10.76 -9.22 18.26
CA LEU A 180 -10.42 -10.62 18.02
C LEU A 180 -11.01 -11.12 16.71
N ASN A 181 -10.37 -12.11 16.11
CA ASN A 181 -10.96 -12.87 15.00
C ASN A 181 -12.26 -13.54 15.48
N SER A 182 -13.23 -13.76 14.59
CA SER A 182 -14.51 -14.45 14.84
C SER A 182 -15.57 -13.75 15.70
N SER A 183 -15.41 -12.49 16.08
CA SER A 183 -16.53 -11.75 16.68
C SER A 183 -17.67 -11.67 15.67
N VAL A 184 -18.86 -12.16 16.05
CA VAL A 184 -20.03 -12.20 15.18
C VAL A 184 -20.53 -10.79 14.87
N ARG A 185 -20.61 -10.40 13.59
CA ARG A 185 -21.36 -9.21 13.16
C ARG A 185 -22.84 -9.41 13.49
N ARG A 186 -23.43 -8.59 14.36
CA ARG A 186 -24.89 -8.60 14.61
C ARG A 186 -25.50 -7.31 14.06
N GLY A 187 -26.25 -7.44 12.96
CA GLY A 187 -26.88 -6.30 12.29
C GLY A 187 -25.90 -5.46 11.46
N GLU A 188 -26.44 -4.45 10.78
CA GLU A 188 -25.74 -3.75 9.69
C GLU A 188 -24.50 -2.95 10.12
N ARG A 189 -24.33 -2.56 11.40
CA ARG A 189 -23.25 -1.61 11.77
C ARG A 189 -22.61 -1.76 13.17
N ALA A 190 -22.96 -2.76 13.98
CA ALA A 190 -22.48 -2.82 15.37
C ALA A 190 -21.83 -4.17 15.71
N TRP A 191 -20.51 -4.16 15.92
CA TRP A 191 -19.79 -5.28 16.52
C TRP A 191 -20.20 -5.44 17.99
N LEU A 192 -20.41 -6.67 18.44
CA LEU A 192 -20.61 -6.95 19.86
C LEU A 192 -19.24 -6.93 20.57
N GLY A 193 -18.98 -5.88 21.34
CA GLY A 193 -17.81 -5.77 22.20
C GLY A 193 -16.93 -4.56 21.89
N ARG A 194 -15.70 -4.59 22.41
CA ARG A 194 -14.73 -3.51 22.19
C ARG A 194 -14.27 -3.52 20.73
N SER A 195 -14.33 -2.36 20.09
CA SER A 195 -13.75 -2.13 18.77
C SER A 195 -12.64 -1.09 18.85
N VAL A 196 -11.82 -1.05 17.80
CA VAL A 196 -10.73 -0.09 17.65
C VAL A 196 -10.63 0.30 16.17
N PRO A 197 -10.31 1.55 15.82
CA PRO A 197 -10.09 1.92 14.43
C PRO A 197 -8.80 1.28 13.89
N VAL A 198 -8.77 0.97 12.59
CA VAL A 198 -7.62 0.30 11.94
C VAL A 198 -6.34 1.11 12.09
N ASN A 199 -6.38 2.43 11.95
CA ASN A 199 -5.22 3.31 12.07
C ASN A 199 -4.52 3.16 13.42
N ARG A 200 -5.26 3.00 14.51
CA ARG A 200 -4.72 2.80 15.85
C ARG A 200 -4.04 1.44 16.01
N VAL A 201 -4.48 0.43 15.26
CA VAL A 201 -3.78 -0.86 15.18
C VAL A 201 -2.48 -0.70 14.38
N ALA A 202 -2.54 0.01 13.25
CA ALA A 202 -1.40 0.24 12.35
C ALA A 202 -0.31 1.11 12.98
N GLN A 203 -0.67 2.14 13.77
CA GLN A 203 0.26 3.03 14.48
C GLN A 203 1.20 2.31 15.46
N ARG A 204 0.91 1.06 15.83
CA ARG A 204 1.84 0.22 16.60
C ARG A 204 3.05 -0.25 15.79
N TRP A 205 2.94 -0.23 14.48
CA TRP A 205 3.88 -0.83 13.52
C TRP A 205 4.45 0.20 12.54
N PHE A 206 3.68 1.25 12.23
CA PHE A 206 3.96 2.25 11.21
C PHE A 206 3.80 3.68 11.74
N GLU A 207 4.53 4.60 11.14
CA GLU A 207 4.35 6.04 11.27
C GLU A 207 3.39 6.53 10.18
N LEU A 208 2.44 7.40 10.53
CA LEU A 208 1.61 8.07 9.52
C LEU A 208 2.46 9.19 8.90
N ASN A 209 2.67 9.16 7.59
CA ASN A 209 3.21 10.30 6.88
C ASN A 209 2.06 11.20 6.45
N GLU A 210 1.81 12.25 7.21
CA GLU A 210 1.05 13.42 6.76
C GLU A 210 1.98 14.25 5.85
N SER A 211 2.17 13.82 4.60
CA SER A 211 2.82 14.68 3.61
C SER A 211 1.80 15.71 3.12
N ASP A 212 1.91 16.93 3.65
CA ASP A 212 1.28 18.20 3.22
C ASP A 212 -0.19 18.13 2.76
N HIS A 213 -1.09 18.17 3.74
CA HIS A 213 -2.37 18.85 3.55
C HIS A 213 -2.31 20.14 4.37
N PRO A 214 -2.45 21.34 3.75
CA PRO A 214 -2.49 22.58 4.51
C PRO A 214 -3.65 22.48 5.50
N ALA A 215 -3.34 22.68 6.78
CA ALA A 215 -4.34 22.75 7.83
C ALA A 215 -5.46 23.71 7.39
N PRO A 216 -6.75 23.36 7.55
CA PRO A 216 -7.82 24.30 7.28
C PRO A 216 -7.60 25.50 8.20
N ASP A 217 -7.44 26.67 7.59
CA ASP A 217 -7.32 27.96 8.26
C ASP A 217 -8.39 28.02 9.36
N THR A 218 -7.91 28.09 10.59
CA THR A 218 -8.78 28.32 11.73
C THR A 218 -9.22 29.77 11.62
N MET A 219 -10.37 30.00 10.99
CA MET A 219 -11.02 31.32 11.02
C MET A 219 -11.27 31.66 12.49
N HIS A 220 -10.42 32.55 13.01
CA HIS A 220 -10.70 33.27 14.24
C HIS A 220 -11.90 34.18 13.99
N ILE A 221 -12.99 33.91 14.71
CA ILE A 221 -14.08 34.85 15.00
C ILE A 221 -13.59 35.80 16.09
#